data_AF-A0A925B8V0-F1
#
_entry.id   AF-A0A925B8V0-F1
#
_cell.length_a   1.000
_cell.length_b   1.000
_cell.length_c   1.000
_cell.angle_alpha   90.00
_cell.angle_beta   90.00
_cell.angle_gamma   90.00
#
_symmetry.space_group_name_H-M   'P 1'
#
loop_
_entity.id
_entity.type
_entity.pdbx_description
1 polymer ?
#
loop_
_entity_poly.entity_id
_entity_poly.type
_entity_poly.pdbx_seq_one_letter_code
_entity_poly.pdbx_strand_id
1 'polypeptide(L)'
;MNYHISSETGDDANPGTWTEPWRTLARASAHHYQSEDWIMLREGESFPGTLILSAENVTEGEYPILIKSYHDFGAAKPVIEAGDGDGIQIRNVGNVFIRDVDVCGSGYATNTGWGVCVVNDAPGARRLSKVNIHTVNATGFRWAGIYVGGVPNDLPGVIAPDECRYGFSDISITYCTANANMYYGIYVSGPLRPDMTDYANENVAIIESKAHGNHGDKHYTANHSGSGILLDNCRNGRIERCEAYDNGAENAGQTGGPCGIWSHASDRIVIRYCKSYENRTGGAADGTG
;
A
#
# COMPACT_ATOMS: atom_id res chain seq x y z
N MET A 1 -17.72 -2.02 -16.52
CA MET A 1 -19.01 -2.19 -15.79
C MET A 1 -18.84 -1.74 -14.35
N ASN A 2 -19.94 -1.43 -13.64
CA ASN A 2 -19.86 -0.97 -12.24
C ASN A 2 -20.44 -2.04 -11.32
N TYR A 3 -19.60 -2.64 -10.48
CA TYR A 3 -19.96 -3.63 -9.48
C TYR A 3 -20.08 -2.97 -8.12
N HIS A 4 -21.22 -3.14 -7.47
CA HIS A 4 -21.55 -2.48 -6.21
C HIS A 4 -21.56 -3.49 -5.08
N ILE A 5 -20.98 -3.09 -3.95
CA ILE A 5 -20.91 -3.90 -2.74
C ILE A 5 -21.54 -3.09 -1.59
N SER A 6 -22.47 -3.71 -0.88
CA SER A 6 -23.04 -3.20 0.37
C SER A 6 -23.11 -4.36 1.36
N SER A 7 -22.31 -4.26 2.42
CA SER A 7 -22.26 -5.20 3.53
C SER A 7 -23.61 -5.31 4.27
N GLU A 8 -24.39 -4.23 4.31
CA GLU A 8 -25.66 -4.18 5.05
C GLU A 8 -26.86 -4.65 4.22
N THR A 9 -26.88 -4.32 2.92
CA THR A 9 -28.07 -4.52 2.06
C THR A 9 -27.84 -5.42 0.86
N GLY A 10 -26.59 -5.83 0.60
CA GLY A 10 -26.25 -6.72 -0.51
C GLY A 10 -26.51 -8.19 -0.22
N ASP A 11 -26.45 -8.98 -1.28
CA ASP A 11 -26.47 -10.45 -1.27
C ASP A 11 -25.46 -10.95 -2.31
N ASP A 12 -24.65 -11.96 -1.99
CA ASP A 12 -23.63 -12.48 -2.91
C ASP A 12 -24.21 -13.30 -4.06
N ALA A 13 -25.50 -13.65 -3.98
CA ALA A 13 -26.27 -14.20 -5.10
C ALA A 13 -26.68 -13.14 -6.14
N ASN A 14 -26.60 -11.85 -5.78
CA ASN A 14 -26.97 -10.76 -6.68
C ASN A 14 -25.99 -10.59 -7.85
N PRO A 15 -26.41 -9.91 -8.93
CA PRO A 15 -25.53 -9.60 -10.06
C PRO A 15 -24.45 -8.53 -9.76
N GLY A 16 -24.51 -7.84 -8.61
CA GLY A 16 -23.55 -6.78 -8.26
C GLY A 16 -23.91 -5.43 -8.89
N THR A 17 -25.16 -5.22 -9.27
CA THR A 17 -25.64 -3.93 -9.78
C THR A 17 -25.92 -2.97 -8.63
N TRP A 18 -26.17 -1.70 -8.94
CA TRP A 18 -26.53 -0.69 -7.94
C TRP A 18 -27.76 -1.08 -7.10
N THR A 19 -28.78 -1.66 -7.74
CA THR A 19 -30.04 -2.06 -7.08
C THR A 19 -29.97 -3.43 -6.43
N GLU A 20 -29.04 -4.27 -6.89
CA GLU A 20 -28.81 -5.62 -6.36
C GLU A 20 -27.29 -5.80 -6.16
N PRO A 21 -26.72 -5.15 -5.11
CA PRO A 21 -25.28 -5.19 -4.86
C PRO A 21 -24.86 -6.54 -4.27
N TRP A 22 -23.58 -6.88 -4.42
CA TRP A 22 -22.96 -7.96 -3.64
C TRP A 22 -22.84 -7.56 -2.18
N ARG A 23 -22.66 -8.55 -1.30
CA ARG A 23 -22.50 -8.30 0.14
C ARG A 23 -21.05 -8.28 0.58
N THR A 24 -20.23 -9.21 0.08
CA THR A 24 -18.91 -9.49 0.64
C THR A 24 -17.76 -9.16 -0.29
N LEU A 25 -16.60 -8.84 0.31
CA LEU A 25 -15.35 -8.72 -0.43
C LEU A 25 -14.93 -10.06 -1.04
N ALA A 26 -15.26 -11.19 -0.40
CA ALA A 26 -14.98 -12.52 -0.95
C ALA A 26 -15.67 -12.72 -2.30
N ARG A 27 -16.93 -12.30 -2.43
CA ARG A 27 -17.66 -12.35 -3.70
C ARG A 27 -17.04 -11.44 -4.76
N ALA A 28 -16.63 -10.23 -4.36
CA ALA A 28 -15.93 -9.29 -5.25
C ALA A 28 -14.58 -9.85 -5.71
N SER A 29 -13.78 -10.43 -4.81
CA SER A 29 -12.47 -11.03 -5.12
C SER A 29 -12.58 -12.26 -6.03
N ALA A 30 -13.70 -12.98 -6.03
CA ALA A 30 -13.93 -14.12 -6.91
C ALA A 30 -14.39 -13.75 -8.33
N HIS A 31 -14.71 -12.48 -8.57
CA HIS A 31 -15.20 -12.01 -9.88
C HIS A 31 -14.05 -11.77 -10.86
N HIS A 32 -14.28 -12.02 -12.14
CA HIS A 32 -13.32 -11.70 -13.20
C HIS A 32 -13.61 -10.30 -13.75
N TYR A 33 -12.63 -9.41 -13.60
CA TYR A 33 -12.70 -8.03 -14.04
C TYR A 33 -11.97 -7.83 -15.37
N GLN A 34 -12.43 -6.82 -16.11
CA GLN A 34 -11.79 -6.35 -17.33
C GLN A 34 -11.48 -4.84 -17.20
N SER A 35 -10.61 -4.35 -18.09
CA SER A 35 -10.40 -2.91 -18.31
C SER A 35 -11.73 -2.13 -18.30
N GLU A 36 -11.76 -0.97 -17.65
CA GLU A 36 -12.96 -0.13 -17.38
C GLU A 36 -13.93 -0.64 -16.29
N ASP A 37 -13.64 -1.76 -15.62
CA ASP A 37 -14.48 -2.21 -14.50
C ASP A 37 -14.21 -1.43 -13.21
N TRP A 38 -15.30 -1.09 -12.51
CA TRP A 38 -15.28 -0.38 -11.23
C TRP A 38 -15.83 -1.28 -10.13
N ILE A 39 -15.10 -1.36 -9.02
CA ILE A 39 -15.48 -2.00 -7.77
C ILE A 39 -15.86 -0.89 -6.81
N MET A 40 -17.15 -0.80 -6.49
CA MET A 40 -17.72 0.31 -5.75
C MET A 40 -18.18 -0.16 -4.37
N LEU A 41 -17.60 0.37 -3.30
CA LEU A 41 -17.90 0.08 -1.90
C LEU A 41 -18.81 1.17 -1.33
N ARG A 42 -19.89 0.79 -0.64
CA ARG A 42 -20.88 1.76 -0.15
C ARG A 42 -20.33 2.59 1.00
N GLU A 43 -20.45 3.91 0.90
CA GLU A 43 -20.06 4.83 1.98
C GLU A 43 -20.83 4.55 3.28
N GLY A 44 -20.17 4.79 4.42
CA GLY A 44 -20.70 4.56 5.76
C GLY A 44 -20.64 3.11 6.24
N GLU A 45 -20.26 2.16 5.39
CA GLU A 45 -20.27 0.74 5.73
C GLU A 45 -18.87 0.16 6.00
N SER A 46 -18.82 -0.92 6.77
CA SER A 46 -17.60 -1.69 7.06
C SER A 46 -17.64 -3.06 6.40
N PHE A 47 -16.53 -3.43 5.76
CA PHE A 47 -16.40 -4.65 4.97
C PHE A 47 -15.33 -5.58 5.56
N PRO A 48 -15.72 -6.66 6.27
CA PRO A 48 -14.76 -7.62 6.80
C PRO A 48 -14.01 -8.40 5.71
N GLY A 49 -12.71 -8.59 5.91
CA GLY A 49 -11.85 -9.42 5.06
C GLY A 49 -10.95 -8.62 4.13
N THR A 50 -10.57 -9.22 3.01
CA THR A 50 -9.60 -8.67 2.06
C THR A 50 -10.22 -8.56 0.67
N LEU A 51 -9.99 -7.43 0.00
CA LEU A 51 -10.26 -7.29 -1.43
C LEU A 51 -9.01 -7.71 -2.23
N ILE A 52 -9.15 -8.71 -3.10
CA ILE A 52 -8.04 -9.33 -3.82
C ILE A 52 -8.24 -9.17 -5.32
N LEU A 53 -7.26 -8.56 -5.99
CA LEU A 53 -7.11 -8.54 -7.44
C LEU A 53 -5.77 -9.17 -7.83
N SER A 54 -5.75 -9.99 -8.87
CA SER A 54 -4.53 -10.59 -9.38
C SER A 54 -4.61 -10.79 -10.90
N ALA A 55 -3.49 -11.13 -11.52
CA ALA A 55 -3.45 -11.54 -12.92
C ALA A 55 -4.38 -12.75 -13.24
N GLU A 56 -4.88 -13.47 -12.24
CA GLU A 56 -5.81 -14.59 -12.42
C GLU A 56 -7.26 -14.13 -12.60
N ASN A 57 -7.64 -13.00 -12.00
CA ASN A 57 -9.01 -12.48 -12.04
C ASN A 57 -9.13 -11.10 -12.70
N VAL A 58 -8.04 -10.57 -13.27
CA VAL A 58 -8.02 -9.30 -14.01
C VAL A 58 -7.52 -9.52 -15.43
N THR A 59 -8.31 -9.08 -16.40
CA THR A 59 -7.87 -8.87 -17.78
C THR A 59 -7.48 -7.40 -17.98
N GLU A 60 -6.17 -7.12 -18.04
CA GLU A 60 -5.63 -5.77 -18.27
C GLU A 60 -6.01 -5.21 -19.66
N GLY A 61 -6.09 -3.89 -19.77
CA GLY A 61 -6.35 -3.17 -21.02
C GLY A 61 -5.97 -1.70 -20.92
N GLU A 62 -6.42 -0.89 -21.88
CA GLU A 62 -6.03 0.53 -21.98
C GLU A 62 -6.55 1.38 -20.81
N TYR A 63 -7.68 1.02 -20.22
CA TYR A 63 -8.36 1.78 -19.18
C TYR A 63 -8.21 1.12 -17.81
N PRO A 64 -8.21 1.93 -16.73
CA PRO A 64 -7.92 1.40 -15.41
C PRO A 64 -9.08 0.58 -14.85
N ILE A 65 -8.74 -0.35 -13.95
CA ILE A 65 -9.68 -0.89 -12.97
C ILE A 65 -9.72 0.08 -11.78
N LEU A 66 -10.92 0.38 -11.29
CA LEU A 66 -11.13 1.37 -10.25
C LEU A 66 -11.77 0.77 -9.01
N ILE A 67 -11.10 0.86 -7.86
CA ILE A 67 -11.68 0.59 -6.54
C ILE A 67 -12.04 1.93 -5.93
N LYS A 68 -13.33 2.16 -5.63
CA LYS A 68 -13.80 3.44 -5.09
C LYS A 68 -15.03 3.33 -4.20
N SER A 69 -15.38 4.42 -3.53
CA SER A 69 -16.65 4.53 -2.82
C SER A 69 -17.83 4.90 -3.74
N TYR A 70 -19.06 4.64 -3.28
CA TYR A 70 -20.31 5.17 -3.85
C TYR A 70 -21.37 5.48 -2.79
N HIS A 71 -22.38 6.25 -3.20
CA HIS A 71 -23.52 6.74 -2.40
C HIS A 71 -23.21 7.88 -1.41
N ASP A 72 -24.28 8.43 -0.82
CA ASP A 72 -24.57 9.85 -0.54
C ASP A 72 -23.51 10.79 0.05
N PHE A 73 -23.55 12.03 -0.48
CA PHE A 73 -22.86 13.22 0.02
C PHE A 73 -22.84 13.31 1.56
N GLY A 74 -21.63 13.25 2.14
CA GLY A 74 -21.37 13.56 3.55
C GLY A 74 -21.28 12.34 4.48
N ALA A 75 -21.41 11.12 3.97
CA ALA A 75 -21.08 9.91 4.71
C ALA A 75 -19.56 9.75 4.89
N ALA A 76 -19.16 8.95 5.89
CA ALA A 76 -17.77 8.53 6.02
C ALA A 76 -17.41 7.56 4.88
N LYS A 77 -16.13 7.48 4.52
CA LYS A 77 -15.66 6.48 3.54
C LYS A 77 -15.99 5.06 4.01
N PRO A 78 -16.17 4.11 3.08
CA PRO A 78 -16.20 2.69 3.43
C PRO A 78 -14.88 2.29 4.12
N VAL A 79 -14.97 1.39 5.10
CA VAL A 79 -13.80 0.84 5.79
C VAL A 79 -13.69 -0.65 5.49
N ILE A 80 -12.54 -1.10 4.98
CA ILE A 80 -12.21 -2.52 4.91
C ILE A 80 -11.56 -2.92 6.24
N GLU A 81 -12.21 -3.84 6.96
CA GLU A 81 -11.76 -4.39 8.23
C GLU A 81 -10.97 -5.69 7.95
N ALA A 82 -9.67 -5.55 7.79
CA ALA A 82 -8.77 -6.62 7.35
C ALA A 82 -8.57 -7.73 8.41
N GLY A 83 -8.93 -7.47 9.66
CA GLY A 83 -8.57 -8.35 10.77
C GLY A 83 -7.05 -8.57 10.81
N ASP A 84 -6.63 -9.83 10.80
CA ASP A 84 -5.21 -10.19 10.87
C ASP A 84 -4.51 -10.25 9.50
N GLY A 85 -5.25 -10.04 8.40
CA GLY A 85 -4.76 -10.15 7.02
C GLY A 85 -4.46 -8.81 6.36
N ASP A 86 -4.49 -8.82 5.03
CA ASP A 86 -4.35 -7.63 4.19
C ASP A 86 -5.70 -6.89 4.05
N GLY A 87 -5.68 -5.57 3.86
CA GLY A 87 -6.89 -4.81 3.51
C GLY A 87 -7.23 -4.94 2.02
N ILE A 88 -6.37 -4.39 1.17
CA ILE A 88 -6.45 -4.52 -0.29
C ILE A 88 -5.15 -5.15 -0.80
N GLN A 89 -5.27 -6.26 -1.53
CA GLN A 89 -4.15 -6.96 -2.14
C GLN A 89 -4.31 -6.97 -3.67
N ILE A 90 -3.31 -6.43 -4.36
CA ILE A 90 -3.25 -6.37 -5.83
C ILE A 90 -1.93 -6.97 -6.27
N ARG A 91 -1.97 -8.08 -6.99
CA ARG A 91 -0.78 -8.87 -7.34
C ARG A 91 -0.64 -9.05 -8.84
N ASN A 92 0.45 -8.53 -9.41
CA ASN A 92 0.79 -8.62 -10.83
C ASN A 92 -0.27 -7.99 -11.76
N VAL A 93 -0.82 -6.83 -11.38
CA VAL A 93 -1.80 -6.08 -12.18
C VAL A 93 -1.38 -4.61 -12.27
N GLY A 94 -1.23 -4.08 -13.49
CA GLY A 94 -1.04 -2.64 -13.75
C GLY A 94 -2.36 -1.93 -14.05
N ASN A 95 -2.30 -0.61 -14.23
CA ASN A 95 -3.44 0.26 -14.53
C ASN A 95 -4.57 0.13 -13.49
N VAL A 96 -4.22 0.19 -12.19
CA VAL A 96 -5.19 0.06 -11.08
C VAL A 96 -5.21 1.31 -10.22
N PHE A 97 -6.42 1.84 -10.02
CA PHE A 97 -6.68 3.04 -9.24
C PHE A 97 -7.51 2.67 -7.99
N ILE A 98 -7.06 3.09 -6.82
CA ILE A 98 -7.72 2.92 -5.53
C ILE A 98 -7.99 4.31 -4.96
N ARG A 99 -9.23 4.61 -4.62
CA ARG A 99 -9.58 5.92 -4.09
C ARG A 99 -10.73 5.91 -3.11
N ASP A 100 -10.70 6.82 -2.14
CA ASP A 100 -11.84 7.10 -1.27
C ASP A 100 -12.31 5.87 -0.45
N VAL A 101 -11.37 5.00 -0.05
CA VAL A 101 -11.62 3.81 0.78
C VAL A 101 -10.59 3.79 1.91
N ASP A 102 -11.01 3.54 3.14
CA ASP A 102 -10.11 3.37 4.27
C ASP A 102 -9.92 1.88 4.60
N VAL A 103 -8.77 1.52 5.15
CA VAL A 103 -8.42 0.14 5.52
C VAL A 103 -7.89 0.09 6.96
N CYS A 104 -8.37 -0.87 7.74
CA CYS A 104 -8.05 -1.03 9.16
C CYS A 104 -7.66 -2.49 9.46
N GLY A 105 -6.49 -2.69 10.07
CA GLY A 105 -6.06 -3.98 10.62
C GLY A 105 -6.44 -4.15 12.08
N SER A 106 -6.30 -5.37 12.61
CA SER A 106 -6.55 -5.71 14.04
C SER A 106 -5.57 -5.08 15.04
N GLY A 107 -4.68 -4.19 14.58
CA GLY A 107 -3.65 -3.52 15.35
C GLY A 107 -2.25 -4.07 15.03
N TYR A 108 -1.25 -3.19 14.99
CA TYR A 108 0.09 -3.50 14.48
C TYR A 108 0.81 -4.68 15.16
N ALA A 109 0.43 -5.01 16.40
CA ALA A 109 0.98 -6.14 17.16
C ALA A 109 0.26 -7.48 16.89
N THR A 110 -0.97 -7.44 16.36
CA THR A 110 -1.81 -8.62 16.10
C THR A 110 -1.89 -8.93 14.62
N ASN A 111 -2.06 -7.90 13.79
CA ASN A 111 -2.14 -8.02 12.34
C ASN A 111 -0.86 -8.65 11.76
N THR A 112 -0.97 -9.32 10.61
CA THR A 112 0.16 -9.95 9.93
C THR A 112 0.33 -9.52 8.47
N GLY A 113 -0.52 -8.59 8.01
CA GLY A 113 -0.61 -8.15 6.63
C GLY A 113 -0.25 -6.68 6.41
N TRP A 114 -0.69 -6.20 5.24
CA TRP A 114 -0.50 -4.87 4.68
C TRP A 114 -1.84 -4.14 4.59
N GLY A 115 -1.84 -2.81 4.67
CA GLY A 115 -3.08 -2.05 4.46
C GLY A 115 -3.52 -2.11 3.01
N VAL A 116 -2.72 -1.51 2.13
CA VAL A 116 -2.82 -1.65 0.68
C VAL A 116 -1.51 -2.22 0.18
N CYS A 117 -1.53 -3.38 -0.47
CA CYS A 117 -0.36 -4.00 -1.07
C CYS A 117 -0.57 -4.15 -2.57
N VAL A 118 0.18 -3.38 -3.37
CA VAL A 118 0.24 -3.50 -4.83
C VAL A 118 1.61 -4.02 -5.21
N VAL A 119 1.72 -5.32 -5.50
CA VAL A 119 3.00 -6.00 -5.69
C VAL A 119 3.14 -6.61 -7.08
N ASN A 120 4.30 -6.44 -7.68
CA ASN A 120 4.74 -7.19 -8.85
C ASN A 120 5.82 -8.19 -8.41
N ASP A 121 5.48 -9.46 -8.37
CA ASP A 121 6.38 -10.54 -7.95
C ASP A 121 6.62 -11.59 -9.05
N ALA A 122 6.19 -11.30 -10.27
CA ALA A 122 6.37 -12.21 -11.40
C ALA A 122 7.84 -12.31 -11.85
N PRO A 123 8.34 -13.52 -12.19
CA PRO A 123 9.71 -13.72 -12.66
C PRO A 123 9.90 -13.13 -14.05
N GLY A 124 11.03 -12.47 -14.29
CA GLY A 124 11.38 -11.89 -15.61
C GLY A 124 10.38 -10.86 -16.15
N ALA A 125 9.33 -10.54 -15.39
CA ALA A 125 8.25 -9.69 -15.81
C ALA A 125 8.73 -8.24 -15.82
N ARG A 126 8.47 -7.56 -16.94
CA ARG A 126 8.68 -6.13 -17.09
C ARG A 126 8.01 -5.35 -15.97
N ARG A 127 8.50 -4.13 -15.74
CA ARG A 127 7.80 -3.13 -14.94
C ARG A 127 6.35 -2.98 -15.43
N LEU A 128 5.38 -3.19 -14.53
CA LEU A 128 3.98 -2.86 -14.78
C LEU A 128 3.79 -1.35 -14.69
N SER A 129 2.68 -0.78 -15.12
CA SER A 129 2.52 0.68 -15.13
C SER A 129 1.24 1.13 -14.47
N LYS A 130 1.21 2.40 -14.04
CA LYS A 130 0.04 3.14 -13.56
C LYS A 130 -0.62 2.51 -12.33
N VAL A 131 -0.15 2.94 -11.16
CA VAL A 131 -0.83 2.70 -9.89
C VAL A 131 -1.21 4.05 -9.29
N ASN A 132 -2.50 4.26 -9.00
CA ASN A 132 -2.97 5.47 -8.33
C ASN A 132 -3.65 5.12 -7.02
N ILE A 133 -3.15 5.66 -5.91
CA ILE A 133 -3.75 5.54 -4.59
C ILE A 133 -4.06 6.95 -4.12
N HIS A 134 -5.33 7.25 -3.91
CA HIS A 134 -5.80 8.60 -3.63
C HIS A 134 -6.77 8.63 -2.46
N THR A 135 -6.48 9.43 -1.44
CA THR A 135 -7.41 9.63 -0.32
C THR A 135 -7.75 8.31 0.38
N VAL A 136 -6.72 7.56 0.77
CA VAL A 136 -6.81 6.30 1.54
C VAL A 136 -6.19 6.49 2.92
N ASN A 137 -6.89 6.11 3.98
CA ASN A 137 -6.31 5.95 5.31
C ASN A 137 -6.02 4.47 5.57
N ALA A 138 -4.79 4.14 5.98
CA ALA A 138 -4.35 2.79 6.29
C ALA A 138 -3.76 2.72 7.70
N THR A 139 -4.42 1.96 8.59
CA THR A 139 -4.08 1.93 10.02
C THR A 139 -4.04 0.54 10.61
N GLY A 140 -3.12 0.31 11.55
CA GLY A 140 -3.10 -0.91 12.36
C GLY A 140 -2.52 -2.15 11.68
N PHE A 141 -1.67 -1.99 10.66
CA PHE A 141 -1.05 -3.10 9.93
C PHE A 141 0.34 -3.44 10.46
N ARG A 142 0.74 -4.71 10.33
CA ARG A 142 2.12 -5.10 10.68
C ARG A 142 3.13 -4.56 9.68
N TRP A 143 2.89 -4.72 8.40
CA TRP A 143 3.88 -4.32 7.39
C TRP A 143 3.81 -2.82 7.11
N ALA A 144 3.52 -2.43 5.87
CA ALA A 144 3.21 -1.05 5.54
C ALA A 144 1.70 -0.80 5.60
N GLY A 145 1.32 0.43 5.95
CA GLY A 145 -0.03 0.91 5.66
C GLY A 145 -0.29 0.92 4.16
N ILE A 146 0.65 1.44 3.37
CA ILE A 146 0.58 1.44 1.90
C ILE A 146 1.91 0.94 1.32
N TYR A 147 1.85 -0.12 0.51
CA TYR A 147 2.95 -0.68 -0.24
C TYR A 147 2.66 -0.71 -1.73
N VAL A 148 3.60 -0.22 -2.56
CA VAL A 148 3.56 -0.37 -4.01
C VAL A 148 4.95 -0.71 -4.53
N GLY A 149 5.12 -1.79 -5.29
CA GLY A 149 6.45 -2.09 -5.84
C GLY A 149 6.69 -3.54 -6.26
N GLY A 150 7.96 -3.91 -6.33
CA GLY A 150 8.39 -5.31 -6.48
C GLY A 150 8.30 -6.07 -5.15
N VAL A 151 8.99 -7.19 -4.98
CA VAL A 151 9.15 -7.81 -3.64
C VAL A 151 10.26 -7.10 -2.86
N PRO A 152 10.01 -6.58 -1.64
CA PRO A 152 11.03 -5.87 -0.86
C PRO A 152 12.00 -6.85 -0.19
N ASN A 153 13.24 -6.41 0.06
CA ASN A 153 14.30 -7.26 0.64
C ASN A 153 14.64 -6.97 2.10
N ASP A 154 14.10 -5.90 2.66
CA ASP A 154 14.42 -5.39 4.00
C ASP A 154 13.42 -5.85 5.08
N LEU A 155 12.48 -6.74 4.73
CA LEU A 155 11.47 -7.28 5.63
C LEU A 155 11.77 -8.71 6.07
N PRO A 156 11.58 -9.05 7.36
CA PRO A 156 11.76 -10.42 7.86
C PRO A 156 10.88 -11.44 7.15
N GLY A 157 11.51 -12.51 6.65
CA GLY A 157 10.80 -13.61 6.01
C GLY A 157 10.25 -13.30 4.61
N VAL A 158 10.49 -12.10 4.09
CA VAL A 158 10.14 -11.73 2.72
C VAL A 158 11.35 -11.98 1.82
N ILE A 159 11.18 -12.85 0.83
CA ILE A 159 12.23 -13.23 -0.11
C ILE A 159 11.67 -13.06 -1.52
N ALA A 160 12.31 -12.22 -2.32
CA ALA A 160 11.96 -12.05 -3.72
C ALA A 160 12.19 -13.37 -4.48
N PRO A 161 11.20 -13.89 -5.23
CA PRO A 161 11.39 -15.04 -6.11
C PRO A 161 12.51 -14.79 -7.11
N ASP A 162 13.26 -15.82 -7.48
CA ASP A 162 14.30 -15.70 -8.52
C ASP A 162 13.75 -15.01 -9.78
N GLU A 163 14.58 -14.21 -10.44
CA GLU A 163 14.23 -13.45 -11.65
C GLU A 163 13.18 -12.34 -11.48
N CYS A 164 12.51 -12.20 -10.33
CA CYS A 164 11.69 -11.01 -10.04
C CYS A 164 12.59 -9.77 -9.92
N ARG A 165 12.40 -8.77 -10.80
CA ARG A 165 13.30 -7.59 -10.87
C ARG A 165 12.59 -6.25 -10.77
N TYR A 166 11.30 -6.19 -11.09
CA TYR A 166 10.62 -4.92 -11.30
C TYR A 166 9.39 -4.77 -10.42
N GLY A 167 9.05 -3.52 -10.13
CA GLY A 167 7.79 -3.08 -9.56
C GLY A 167 6.96 -2.41 -10.64
N PHE A 168 6.70 -1.12 -10.46
CA PHE A 168 5.80 -0.33 -11.32
C PHE A 168 6.42 0.97 -11.83
N SER A 169 5.94 1.44 -12.99
CA SER A 169 6.13 2.79 -13.48
C SER A 169 4.87 3.63 -13.21
N ASP A 170 5.04 4.94 -13.07
CA ASP A 170 3.93 5.89 -12.95
C ASP A 170 3.04 5.60 -11.73
N ILE A 171 3.69 5.57 -10.56
CA ILE A 171 3.03 5.39 -9.26
C ILE A 171 2.67 6.77 -8.70
N SER A 172 1.44 6.93 -8.24
CA SER A 172 0.97 8.14 -7.56
C SER A 172 0.24 7.78 -6.27
N ILE A 173 0.76 8.24 -5.13
CA ILE A 173 0.18 8.09 -3.80
C ILE A 173 -0.11 9.50 -3.28
N THR A 174 -1.38 9.86 -3.15
CA THR A 174 -1.78 11.26 -2.89
C THR A 174 -2.86 11.37 -1.83
N TYR A 175 -2.74 12.37 -0.95
CA TYR A 175 -3.70 12.63 0.13
C TYR A 175 -3.99 11.41 1.02
N CYS A 176 -3.00 10.52 1.16
CA CYS A 176 -3.14 9.30 1.95
C CYS A 176 -2.60 9.51 3.37
N THR A 177 -3.15 8.78 4.34
CA THR A 177 -2.62 8.70 5.71
C THR A 177 -2.25 7.26 6.00
N ALA A 178 -1.02 7.01 6.46
CA ALA A 178 -0.59 5.71 6.92
C ALA A 178 -0.06 5.81 8.36
N ASN A 179 -0.82 5.30 9.32
CA ASN A 179 -0.51 5.51 10.74
C ASN A 179 -0.69 4.25 11.58
N ALA A 180 -0.07 4.22 12.76
CA ALA A 180 -0.21 3.08 13.68
C ALA A 180 0.10 1.72 13.03
N ASN A 181 1.01 1.70 12.05
CA ASN A 181 1.54 0.47 11.46
C ASN A 181 2.87 0.10 12.12
N MET A 182 3.38 -1.12 11.95
CA MET A 182 4.63 -1.54 12.61
C MET A 182 5.86 -1.22 11.74
N TYR A 183 5.96 -1.70 10.50
CA TYR A 183 7.21 -1.57 9.73
C TYR A 183 7.32 -0.26 8.94
N TYR A 184 6.25 0.16 8.25
CA TYR A 184 6.27 1.36 7.43
C TYR A 184 4.92 2.08 7.41
N GLY A 185 4.93 3.39 7.21
CA GLY A 185 3.74 4.13 6.79
C GLY A 185 3.47 3.89 5.30
N ILE A 186 4.22 4.59 4.46
CA ILE A 186 4.15 4.48 2.99
C ILE A 186 5.49 3.95 2.49
N TYR A 187 5.45 2.85 1.75
CA TYR A 187 6.64 2.15 1.30
C TYR A 187 6.55 1.82 -0.19
N VAL A 188 7.53 2.29 -0.95
CA VAL A 188 7.73 1.89 -2.34
C VAL A 188 9.10 1.25 -2.43
N SER A 189 9.18 0.02 -2.96
CA SER A 189 10.45 -0.71 -3.07
C SER A 189 10.40 -1.79 -4.14
N GLY A 190 11.47 -2.57 -4.23
CA GLY A 190 11.53 -3.78 -5.02
C GLY A 190 12.84 -4.52 -4.73
N PRO A 191 13.07 -5.62 -5.45
CA PRO A 191 14.18 -6.51 -5.16
C PRO A 191 15.51 -5.79 -5.42
N LEU A 192 16.36 -5.69 -4.40
CA LEU A 192 17.74 -5.24 -4.50
C LEU A 192 18.66 -6.44 -4.73
N ARG A 193 19.32 -6.49 -5.89
CA ARG A 193 20.21 -7.59 -6.27
C ARG A 193 21.57 -7.07 -6.75
N PRO A 194 22.65 -7.84 -6.56
CA PRO A 194 23.98 -7.44 -7.02
C PRO A 194 24.10 -7.23 -8.53
N ASP A 195 23.25 -7.88 -9.32
CA ASP A 195 23.27 -7.87 -10.79
C ASP A 195 22.25 -6.88 -11.41
N MET A 196 21.64 -6.01 -10.60
CA MET A 196 20.68 -5.02 -11.08
C MET A 196 21.35 -3.96 -11.95
N THR A 197 20.83 -3.78 -13.16
CA THR A 197 21.23 -2.71 -14.09
C THR A 197 20.18 -1.60 -14.22
N ASP A 198 19.03 -1.77 -13.57
CA ASP A 198 17.92 -0.82 -13.56
C ASP A 198 17.22 -0.82 -12.20
N TYR A 199 16.32 0.14 -11.98
CA TYR A 199 15.54 0.26 -10.74
C TYR A 199 14.23 -0.51 -10.82
N ALA A 200 13.71 -1.00 -9.69
CA ALA A 200 12.44 -1.71 -9.69
C ALA A 200 11.30 -0.78 -10.12
N ASN A 201 11.31 0.46 -9.63
CA ASN A 201 10.25 1.45 -9.85
C ASN A 201 10.74 2.66 -10.65
N GLU A 202 9.81 3.30 -11.36
CA GLU A 202 10.09 4.53 -12.12
C GLU A 202 8.93 5.52 -12.06
N ASN A 203 9.21 6.82 -12.08
CA ASN A 203 8.19 7.88 -12.07
C ASN A 203 7.23 7.76 -10.89
N VAL A 204 7.76 7.88 -9.67
CA VAL A 204 6.99 7.75 -8.44
C VAL A 204 6.69 9.12 -7.85
N ALA A 205 5.44 9.37 -7.47
CA ALA A 205 5.01 10.58 -6.79
C ALA A 205 4.26 10.25 -5.49
N ILE A 206 4.81 10.68 -4.36
CA ILE A 206 4.14 10.64 -3.05
C ILE A 206 3.89 12.10 -2.64
N ILE A 207 2.63 12.52 -2.64
CA ILE A 207 2.27 13.94 -2.53
C ILE A 207 1.19 14.16 -1.47
N GLU A 208 1.34 15.19 -0.64
CA GLU A 208 0.31 15.61 0.34
C GLU A 208 -0.19 14.47 1.25
N SER A 209 0.70 13.52 1.52
CA SER A 209 0.40 12.32 2.31
C SER A 209 1.11 12.37 3.66
N LYS A 210 0.55 11.67 4.64
CA LYS A 210 1.03 11.66 6.03
C LYS A 210 1.40 10.25 6.46
N ALA A 211 2.52 10.12 7.16
CA ALA A 211 2.92 8.86 7.78
C ALA A 211 3.34 9.08 9.24
N HIS A 212 2.55 8.60 10.20
CA HIS A 212 2.83 8.92 11.60
C HIS A 212 2.49 7.83 12.60
N GLY A 213 3.15 7.83 13.75
CA GLY A 213 2.93 6.81 14.77
C GLY A 213 3.19 5.40 14.25
N ASN A 214 4.06 5.21 13.27
CA ASN A 214 4.45 3.88 12.81
C ASN A 214 5.51 3.35 13.79
N HIS A 215 5.18 2.30 14.54
CA HIS A 215 5.81 2.04 15.83
C HIS A 215 7.24 1.51 15.71
N GLY A 216 7.52 0.64 14.75
CA GLY A 216 8.73 -0.19 14.74
C GLY A 216 8.51 -1.52 15.46
N ASP A 217 9.39 -2.47 15.17
CA ASP A 217 9.40 -3.81 15.74
C ASP A 217 10.57 -3.94 16.72
N LYS A 218 10.25 -4.03 18.01
CA LYS A 218 11.23 -4.16 19.10
C LYS A 218 12.02 -5.47 19.09
N HIS A 219 11.59 -6.44 18.29
CA HIS A 219 12.24 -7.74 18.13
C HIS A 219 13.09 -7.82 16.86
N TYR A 220 12.93 -6.86 15.94
CA TYR A 220 13.72 -6.82 14.72
C TYR A 220 14.99 -5.98 14.91
N THR A 221 16.12 -6.67 15.09
CA THR A 221 17.43 -6.05 15.36
C THR A 221 18.36 -6.02 14.16
N ALA A 222 18.08 -6.83 13.13
CA ALA A 222 18.96 -6.99 11.97
C ALA A 222 18.93 -5.79 11.01
N ASN A 223 17.85 -5.02 11.01
CA ASN A 223 17.70 -3.79 10.23
C ASN A 223 16.65 -2.86 10.89
N HIS A 224 16.26 -1.78 10.21
CA HIS A 224 15.28 -0.81 10.68
C HIS A 224 13.83 -1.27 10.53
N SER A 225 12.94 -0.70 11.34
CA SER A 225 11.48 -0.79 11.23
C SER A 225 10.85 0.48 11.80
N GLY A 226 9.62 0.78 11.41
CA GLY A 226 8.88 1.95 11.90
C GLY A 226 9.24 3.24 11.17
N SER A 227 9.61 3.19 9.89
CA SER A 227 9.83 4.41 9.11
C SER A 227 8.51 5.02 8.64
N GLY A 228 8.49 6.33 8.41
CA GLY A 228 7.32 7.04 7.88
C GLY A 228 7.11 6.74 6.39
N ILE A 229 7.84 7.45 5.53
CA ILE A 229 7.78 7.34 4.07
C ILE A 229 9.15 6.93 3.53
N LEU A 230 9.23 5.75 2.93
CA LEU A 230 10.42 5.25 2.24
C LEU A 230 10.15 5.08 0.75
N LEU A 231 10.92 5.79 -0.07
CA LEU A 231 11.01 5.56 -1.51
C LEU A 231 12.33 4.86 -1.84
N ASP A 232 12.28 3.54 -1.99
CA ASP A 232 13.42 2.68 -2.28
C ASP A 232 13.37 2.16 -3.72
N ASN A 233 14.55 1.82 -4.25
CA ASN A 233 14.71 1.14 -5.54
C ASN A 233 13.94 1.82 -6.69
N CYS A 234 14.13 3.14 -6.83
CA CYS A 234 13.36 4.00 -7.72
C CYS A 234 14.25 4.90 -8.60
N ARG A 235 13.85 5.08 -9.87
CA ARG A 235 14.34 6.17 -10.73
C ARG A 235 13.28 7.25 -10.89
N ASN A 236 13.69 8.52 -10.84
CA ASN A 236 12.81 9.67 -11.09
C ASN A 236 11.62 9.72 -10.13
N GLY A 237 11.91 9.93 -8.85
CA GLY A 237 10.93 9.92 -7.78
C GLY A 237 10.76 11.27 -7.11
N ARG A 238 9.57 11.53 -6.56
CA ARG A 238 9.24 12.77 -5.89
C ARG A 238 8.42 12.53 -4.62
N ILE A 239 8.91 13.04 -3.50
CA ILE A 239 8.15 13.15 -2.25
C ILE A 239 7.92 14.64 -1.99
N GLU A 240 6.67 15.08 -1.95
CA GLU A 240 6.33 16.50 -1.93
C GLU A 240 5.16 16.84 -1.02
N ARG A 241 5.32 17.88 -0.17
CA ARG A 241 4.28 18.31 0.77
C ARG A 241 3.79 17.20 1.71
N CYS A 242 4.65 16.24 2.02
CA CYS A 242 4.36 15.17 2.96
C CYS A 242 4.74 15.55 4.39
N GLU A 243 4.08 14.91 5.36
CA GLU A 243 4.42 15.02 6.78
C GLU A 243 4.70 13.62 7.33
N ALA A 244 5.82 13.44 8.01
CA ALA A 244 6.09 12.24 8.78
C ALA A 244 6.53 12.58 10.19
N TYR A 245 5.88 11.98 11.18
CA TYR A 245 6.17 12.32 12.58
C TYR A 245 5.85 11.18 13.52
N ASP A 246 6.43 11.19 14.72
CA ASP A 246 6.12 10.22 15.78
C ASP A 246 6.39 8.75 15.39
N ASN A 247 7.26 8.52 14.40
CA ASN A 247 7.57 7.17 13.91
C ASN A 247 8.76 6.55 14.66
N GLY A 248 8.85 5.22 14.70
CA GLY A 248 10.07 4.49 15.05
C GLY A 248 10.32 4.23 16.53
N ALA A 249 9.37 4.58 17.42
CA ALA A 249 9.54 4.50 18.88
C ALA A 249 10.00 3.12 19.41
N GLU A 250 9.56 2.04 18.77
CA GLU A 250 9.89 0.65 19.08
C GLU A 250 10.91 0.03 18.11
N ASN A 251 11.52 0.79 17.20
CA ASN A 251 12.60 0.24 16.36
C ASN A 251 13.72 -0.35 17.23
N ALA A 252 14.17 -1.57 16.97
CA ALA A 252 15.31 -2.18 17.66
C ALA A 252 16.55 -2.40 16.77
N GLY A 253 16.56 -1.86 15.55
CA GLY A 253 17.65 -2.00 14.59
C GLY A 253 19.03 -1.60 15.14
N GLN A 254 20.03 -2.42 14.87
CA GLN A 254 21.43 -2.19 15.28
C GLN A 254 22.29 -1.61 14.17
N THR A 255 21.86 -1.78 12.92
CA THR A 255 22.60 -1.42 11.71
C THR A 255 21.96 -0.23 10.97
N GLY A 256 20.67 0.04 11.22
CA GLY A 256 19.93 1.15 10.66
C GLY A 256 18.76 1.53 11.59
N GLY A 257 18.46 2.82 11.67
CA GLY A 257 17.30 3.34 12.37
C GLY A 257 16.20 3.77 11.40
N PRO A 258 14.97 3.98 11.91
CA PRO A 258 13.86 4.45 11.11
C PRO A 258 14.07 5.90 10.71
N CYS A 259 13.51 6.28 9.57
CA CYS A 259 13.57 7.65 9.09
C CYS A 259 12.14 8.14 8.84
N GLY A 260 11.89 9.43 9.09
CA GLY A 260 10.58 10.02 8.81
C GLY A 260 10.27 10.02 7.32
N ILE A 261 11.13 10.64 6.50
CA ILE A 261 10.98 10.71 5.02
C ILE A 261 12.36 10.54 4.38
N TRP A 262 12.51 9.53 3.53
CA TRP A 262 13.82 9.19 2.98
C TRP A 262 13.74 8.34 1.70
N SER A 263 14.90 8.16 1.08
CA SER A 263 15.06 7.32 -0.10
C SER A 263 16.35 6.51 0.00
N HIS A 264 16.32 5.31 -0.55
CA HIS A 264 17.43 4.36 -0.59
C HIS A 264 17.55 3.73 -1.98
N ALA A 265 18.75 3.29 -2.36
CA ALA A 265 19.06 2.64 -3.64
C ALA A 265 18.31 3.22 -4.86
N SER A 266 18.35 4.54 -5.01
CA SER A 266 17.51 5.28 -5.97
C SER A 266 18.30 6.35 -6.73
N ASP A 267 17.79 6.77 -7.89
CA ASP A 267 18.38 7.82 -8.73
C ASP A 267 17.35 8.92 -9.07
N ARG A 268 17.84 10.18 -9.10
CA ARG A 268 17.02 11.39 -9.39
C ARG A 268 15.78 11.51 -8.51
N ILE A 269 16.00 11.49 -7.20
CA ILE A 269 14.94 11.66 -6.20
C ILE A 269 14.89 13.11 -5.72
N VAL A 270 13.68 13.67 -5.69
CA VAL A 270 13.41 15.01 -5.16
C VAL A 270 12.50 14.90 -3.94
N ILE A 271 13.00 15.30 -2.77
CA ILE A 271 12.21 15.48 -1.55
C ILE A 271 12.10 16.99 -1.30
N ARG A 272 10.89 17.55 -1.32
CA ARG A 272 10.70 19.01 -1.17
C ARG A 272 9.41 19.38 -0.45
N TYR A 273 9.43 20.51 0.25
CA TYR A 273 8.27 21.04 0.99
C TYR A 273 7.68 20.05 2.02
N CYS A 274 8.47 19.10 2.51
CA CYS A 274 8.03 18.10 3.47
C CYS A 274 8.39 18.52 4.90
N LYS A 275 7.69 17.96 5.89
CA LYS A 275 8.02 18.08 7.31
C LYS A 275 8.33 16.69 7.88
N SER A 276 9.44 16.57 8.60
CA SER A 276 9.81 15.38 9.35
C SER A 276 10.19 15.82 10.76
N TYR A 277 9.49 15.34 11.79
CA TYR A 277 9.72 15.79 13.17
C TYR A 277 9.26 14.75 14.19
N GLU A 278 9.87 14.75 15.38
CA GLU A 278 9.50 13.84 16.47
C GLU A 278 9.56 12.34 16.11
N ASN A 279 10.35 11.94 15.11
CA ASN A 279 10.62 10.52 14.95
C ASN A 279 11.61 10.09 16.03
N ARG A 280 11.59 8.80 16.31
CA ARG A 280 12.26 8.17 17.44
C ARG A 280 12.96 6.92 16.95
N THR A 281 13.82 6.39 17.80
CA THR A 281 14.39 5.06 17.65
C THR A 281 14.47 4.46 19.04
N GLY A 282 14.04 3.21 19.19
CA GLY A 282 14.31 2.42 20.40
C GLY A 282 15.67 1.71 20.35
N GLY A 283 16.36 1.77 19.20
CA GLY A 283 17.56 1.01 18.89
C GLY A 283 18.84 1.82 19.07
N ALA A 284 19.98 1.18 18.79
CA ALA A 284 21.28 1.82 18.89
C ALA A 284 21.60 2.73 17.69
N ALA A 285 20.97 2.45 16.54
CA ALA A 285 21.09 3.28 15.34
C ALA A 285 20.16 4.49 15.42
N ASP A 286 20.66 5.65 15.01
CA ASP A 286 19.94 6.92 14.97
C ASP A 286 18.67 6.83 14.10
N GLY A 287 17.57 7.38 14.60
CA GLY A 287 16.33 7.54 13.85
C GLY A 287 16.34 8.93 13.26
N THR A 288 16.55 9.06 11.94
CA THR A 288 16.97 10.31 11.28
C THR A 288 15.90 11.43 11.27
N GLY A 289 15.67 12.03 12.44
CA GLY A 289 14.86 13.25 12.65
C GLY A 289 13.83 13.16 13.76
#